data_AF-A0AAN9E1Y3-F1
#
_entry.id   AF-A0AAN9E1Y3-F1
#
_cell.length_a   1.000
_cell.length_b   1.000
_cell.length_c   1.000
_cell.angle_alpha   90.00
_cell.angle_beta   90.00
_cell.angle_gamma   90.00
#
_symmetry.space_group_name_H-M   'P 1'
#
loop_
_entity.id
_entity.type
_entity.pdbx_description
1 polymer ?
#
loop_
_entity_poly.entity_id
_entity_poly.type
_entity_poly.pdbx_seq_one_letter_code
_entity_poly.pdbx_strand_id
1 'polypeptide(L)'
;MATSSLTTFSRLLSSSTHAFSSTATSSLFPPKSLSSKFTLTPLSLKFNRRNNSNNNNLKPLKSSSFSTISATIAVGDKLPDSTFSYLDSAGEVQTVTVSDLTKNKKAILFAVPGAFTPTCSQKHVPGFVEKSAELKAKGVDTIACISVNDAFVMSAWKKDLKVNDEVLLLSDGNGDFTRAIGVELDLSDKPVGLGVRSRRYSLLAEDGVVKVLNLEEGGAFTNSSAEDLLKVL
;
A
#
# COMPACT_ATOMS: atom_id res chain seq x y z
N MET A 1 -62.70 31.05 3.11
CA MET A 1 -62.65 31.96 4.27
C MET A 1 -61.20 32.01 4.72
N ALA A 2 -60.40 32.99 4.27
CA ALA A 2 -60.24 34.33 4.87
C ALA A 2 -59.60 34.19 6.28
N THR A 3 -58.44 34.74 6.65
CA THR A 3 -57.87 36.09 6.42
C THR A 3 -56.39 36.19 6.86
N SER A 4 -55.65 37.10 6.19
CA SER A 4 -54.54 38.02 6.59
C SER A 4 -53.99 38.00 8.04
N SER A 5 -52.71 38.30 8.32
CA SER A 5 -51.96 39.57 8.06
C SER A 5 -50.46 39.35 8.41
N LEU A 6 -49.45 39.63 7.56
CA LEU A 6 -48.79 40.92 7.24
C LEU A 6 -48.49 41.83 8.44
N THR A 7 -47.21 41.95 8.80
CA THR A 7 -46.59 43.19 9.29
C THR A 7 -45.14 43.34 8.80
N THR A 8 -44.97 44.47 8.12
CA THR A 8 -43.80 45.11 7.54
C THR A 8 -42.76 45.54 8.57
N PHE A 9 -41.46 45.46 8.23
CA PHE A 9 -40.49 46.47 8.64
C PHE A 9 -39.66 46.94 7.44
N SER A 10 -39.62 48.24 7.26
CA SER A 10 -39.07 48.97 6.12
C SER A 10 -37.85 49.78 6.57
N ARG A 11 -36.81 49.79 5.73
CA ARG A 11 -35.83 50.88 5.49
C ARG A 11 -34.89 51.23 6.68
N LEU A 12 -33.70 51.83 6.52
CA LEU A 12 -33.13 52.70 5.49
C LEU A 12 -31.59 52.71 5.60
N LEU A 13 -30.98 53.23 4.53
CA LEU A 13 -29.57 53.42 4.21
C LEU A 13 -28.70 54.14 5.26
N SER A 14 -27.39 53.91 5.25
CA SER A 14 -26.42 54.95 4.88
C SER A 14 -25.04 54.38 4.51
N SER A 15 -24.46 54.96 3.46
CA SER A 15 -23.16 54.72 2.87
C SER A 15 -22.11 55.67 3.45
N SER A 16 -20.82 55.31 3.30
CA SER A 16 -19.83 56.09 2.53
C SER A 16 -18.40 56.04 3.11
N THR A 17 -17.51 55.47 2.29
CA THR A 17 -16.18 55.96 1.90
C THR A 17 -15.09 56.24 2.96
N HIS A 18 -14.02 55.46 2.89
CA HIS A 18 -12.67 56.04 2.83
C HIS A 18 -11.84 55.35 1.76
N ALA A 19 -11.38 56.15 0.81
CA ALA A 19 -10.38 55.81 -0.20
C ALA A 19 -8.99 55.80 0.44
N PHE A 20 -8.12 54.90 -0.01
CA PHE A 20 -6.69 55.16 -0.01
C PHE A 20 -6.04 54.60 -1.28
N SER A 21 -5.08 55.39 -1.75
CA SER A 21 -4.53 55.44 -3.08
C SER A 21 -3.49 54.36 -3.38
N SER A 22 -3.41 54.05 -4.66
CA SER A 22 -2.36 53.34 -5.40
C SER A 22 -0.94 53.83 -5.10
N THR A 23 0.04 52.90 -5.09
CA THR A 23 1.31 53.05 -5.84
C THR A 23 2.05 51.70 -6.05
N ALA A 24 2.34 51.43 -7.32
CA ALA A 24 3.58 50.89 -7.90
C ALA A 24 4.20 49.56 -7.39
N THR A 25 4.04 48.52 -8.23
CA THR A 25 5.11 47.72 -8.87
C THR A 25 6.53 47.73 -8.28
N SER A 26 7.04 46.55 -7.89
CA SER A 26 8.36 46.08 -8.36
C SER A 26 8.49 44.55 -8.22
N SER A 27 8.63 43.91 -9.38
CA SER A 27 8.94 42.50 -9.57
C SER A 27 10.42 42.24 -9.25
N LEU A 28 10.69 41.41 -8.25
CA LEU A 28 12.03 40.97 -7.85
C LEU A 28 12.44 39.70 -8.60
N PHE A 29 12.68 39.78 -9.91
CA PHE A 29 13.47 38.75 -10.61
C PHE A 29 14.22 39.37 -11.81
N PRO A 30 15.56 39.32 -11.85
CA PRO A 30 16.32 39.79 -13.00
C PRO A 30 16.28 38.77 -14.15
N PRO A 31 16.11 39.19 -15.42
CA PRO A 31 16.21 38.30 -16.56
C PRO A 31 17.70 38.08 -16.88
N LYS A 32 18.18 36.84 -16.82
CA LYS A 32 19.48 36.48 -17.41
C LYS A 32 19.26 35.96 -18.83
N SER A 33 19.92 36.63 -19.76
CA SER A 33 19.86 36.40 -21.20
C SER A 33 20.32 35.00 -21.61
N LEU A 34 19.57 34.41 -22.52
CA LEU A 34 19.89 33.20 -23.24
C LEU A 34 20.89 33.52 -24.37
N SER A 35 22.14 33.09 -24.24
CA SER A 35 22.99 32.80 -25.41
C SER A 35 24.20 31.95 -25.02
N SER A 36 24.22 30.69 -25.41
CA SER A 36 25.44 30.07 -25.92
C SER A 36 25.07 28.89 -26.83
N LYS A 37 25.66 28.89 -28.02
CA LYS A 37 25.50 27.88 -29.05
C LYS A 37 26.25 26.63 -28.59
N PHE A 38 25.55 25.53 -28.33
CA PHE A 38 26.18 24.23 -28.15
C PHE A 38 26.43 23.60 -29.53
N THR A 39 27.68 23.70 -29.98
CA THR A 39 28.22 22.93 -31.10
C THR A 39 28.36 21.46 -30.67
N LEU A 40 27.52 20.60 -31.24
CA LEU A 40 27.64 19.15 -31.12
C LEU A 40 28.79 18.67 -32.02
N THR A 41 29.91 18.30 -31.42
CA THR A 41 30.90 17.43 -32.06
C THR A 41 30.58 15.97 -31.69
N PRO A 42 30.49 15.03 -32.66
CA PRO A 42 30.22 13.64 -32.36
C PRO A 42 31.49 13.00 -31.77
N LEU A 43 31.46 12.66 -30.49
CA LEU A 43 32.49 11.85 -29.84
C LEU A 43 32.34 10.41 -30.32
N SER A 44 33.20 9.99 -31.25
CA SER A 44 33.25 8.61 -31.75
C SER A 44 33.82 7.69 -30.67
N LEU A 45 32.95 6.99 -29.94
CA LEU A 45 33.34 5.95 -28.97
C LEU A 45 33.79 4.69 -29.71
N LYS A 46 35.12 4.52 -29.85
CA LYS A 46 35.72 3.26 -30.28
C LYS A 46 35.61 2.24 -29.14
N PHE A 47 34.72 1.26 -29.30
CA PHE A 47 34.70 0.06 -28.47
C PHE A 47 35.95 -0.78 -28.72
N ASN A 48 36.87 -0.78 -27.76
CA ASN A 48 38.01 -1.68 -27.77
C ASN A 48 37.61 -2.98 -27.06
N ARG A 49 37.32 -4.03 -27.85
CA ARG A 49 36.97 -5.36 -27.35
C ARG A 49 38.23 -6.05 -26.84
N ARG A 50 38.53 -5.90 -25.55
CA ARG A 50 39.57 -6.69 -24.86
C ARG A 50 38.95 -8.00 -24.38
N ASN A 51 39.24 -9.09 -25.10
CA ASN A 51 39.13 -10.43 -24.56
C ASN A 51 40.21 -10.60 -23.50
N ASN A 52 39.83 -10.85 -22.25
CA ASN A 52 40.74 -11.39 -21.26
C ASN A 52 40.08 -12.59 -20.58
N SER A 53 40.49 -13.78 -21.03
CA SER A 53 40.33 -15.02 -20.30
C SER A 53 41.24 -14.96 -19.10
N ASN A 54 40.71 -15.10 -17.88
CA ASN A 54 41.37 -15.86 -16.83
C ASN A 54 40.41 -16.17 -15.66
N ASN A 55 40.42 -17.45 -15.31
CA ASN A 55 39.73 -18.13 -14.23
C ASN A 55 39.83 -17.40 -12.88
N ASN A 56 38.79 -17.52 -12.06
CA ASN A 56 38.95 -17.79 -10.63
C ASN A 56 37.69 -18.44 -10.02
N ASN A 57 37.96 -19.49 -9.24
CA ASN A 57 37.07 -20.26 -8.38
C ASN A 57 35.94 -19.45 -7.72
N LEU A 58 34.72 -19.62 -8.22
CA LEU A 58 33.51 -19.33 -7.46
C LEU A 58 32.89 -20.68 -7.08
N LYS A 59 32.96 -21.02 -5.79
CA LYS A 59 32.13 -22.07 -5.21
C LYS A 59 30.67 -21.72 -5.53
N PRO A 60 29.84 -22.67 -6.02
CA PRO A 60 28.46 -22.36 -6.30
C PRO A 60 27.79 -22.01 -4.97
N LEU A 61 27.35 -20.75 -4.82
CA LEU A 61 26.33 -20.43 -3.84
C LEU A 61 25.15 -21.35 -4.15
N LYS A 62 24.73 -22.13 -3.16
CA LYS A 62 23.49 -22.89 -3.23
C LYS A 62 22.38 -21.89 -3.55
N SER A 63 21.93 -21.88 -4.79
CA SER A 63 20.70 -21.19 -5.17
C SER A 63 19.59 -21.89 -4.41
N SER A 64 19.14 -21.29 -3.31
CA SER A 64 17.83 -21.60 -2.77
C SER A 64 16.85 -21.36 -3.92
N SER A 65 16.34 -22.45 -4.48
CA SER A 65 15.31 -22.41 -5.49
C SER A 65 14.10 -21.75 -4.85
N PHE A 66 13.95 -20.44 -5.06
CA PHE A 66 12.70 -19.75 -4.78
C PHE A 66 11.65 -20.48 -5.60
N SER A 67 10.68 -21.08 -4.93
CA SER A 67 9.49 -21.61 -5.58
C SER A 67 8.66 -20.41 -6.03
N THR A 68 9.06 -19.81 -7.15
CA THR A 68 8.28 -18.76 -7.81
C THR A 68 7.02 -19.43 -8.36
N ILE A 69 5.85 -19.07 -7.83
CA ILE A 69 4.60 -19.47 -8.45
C ILE A 69 4.51 -18.69 -9.77
N SER A 70 4.46 -19.39 -10.89
CA SER A 70 4.43 -18.77 -12.23
C SER A 70 3.05 -18.21 -12.59
N ALA A 71 2.07 -18.32 -11.69
CA ALA A 71 0.68 -17.92 -11.84
C ALA A 71 0.16 -17.36 -10.51
N THR A 72 -1.06 -16.80 -10.51
CA THR A 72 -1.74 -16.43 -9.27
C THR A 72 -1.89 -17.65 -8.36
N ILE A 73 -1.55 -17.49 -7.08
CA ILE A 73 -1.65 -18.56 -6.08
C ILE A 73 -3.07 -19.15 -6.00
N ALA A 74 -3.17 -20.44 -5.74
CA ALA A 74 -4.43 -21.15 -5.60
C ALA A 74 -4.58 -21.82 -4.22
N VAL A 75 -5.81 -22.25 -3.91
CA VAL A 75 -6.06 -23.11 -2.76
C VAL A 75 -5.31 -24.43 -2.93
N GLY A 76 -4.61 -24.86 -1.89
CA GLY A 76 -3.74 -26.04 -1.89
C GLY A 76 -2.26 -25.71 -2.09
N ASP A 77 -1.94 -24.52 -2.60
CA ASP A 77 -0.55 -24.10 -2.79
C ASP A 77 0.10 -23.76 -1.45
N LYS A 78 1.42 -23.95 -1.39
CA LYS A 78 2.24 -23.45 -0.28
C LYS A 78 2.63 -21.99 -0.54
N LEU A 79 2.47 -21.15 0.48
CA LEU A 79 2.91 -19.76 0.42
C LEU A 79 4.43 -19.70 0.17
N PRO A 80 4.90 -18.75 -0.67
CA PRO A 80 6.31 -18.60 -0.95
C PRO A 80 7.06 -18.13 0.30
N ASP A 81 8.35 -18.47 0.37
CA ASP A 81 9.24 -17.87 1.34
C ASP A 81 9.39 -16.38 1.02
N SER A 82 8.95 -15.54 1.95
CA SER A 82 9.03 -14.08 1.83
C SER A 82 9.15 -13.46 3.21
N THR A 83 9.69 -12.24 3.24
CA THR A 83 9.94 -11.49 4.46
C THR A 83 9.21 -10.16 4.39
N PHE A 84 8.50 -9.84 5.46
CA PHE A 84 7.86 -8.54 5.66
C PHE A 84 8.62 -7.74 6.70
N SER A 85 8.44 -6.42 6.70
CA SER A 85 8.97 -5.52 7.71
C SER A 85 7.87 -4.80 8.49
N TYR A 86 8.16 -4.41 9.72
CA TYR A 86 7.27 -3.61 10.57
C TYR A 86 8.09 -2.80 11.57
N LEU A 87 7.50 -1.79 12.22
CA LEU A 87 8.13 -1.12 13.36
C LEU A 87 7.57 -1.68 14.65
N ASP A 88 8.45 -2.02 15.59
CA ASP A 88 8.06 -2.39 16.95
C ASP A 88 7.62 -1.17 17.79
N SER A 89 7.34 -1.40 19.07
CA SER A 89 6.93 -0.35 20.01
C SER A 89 8.03 0.68 20.31
N ALA A 90 9.31 0.33 20.10
CA ALA A 90 10.43 1.26 20.21
C ALA A 90 10.63 2.08 18.91
N GLY A 91 9.95 1.71 17.83
CA GLY A 91 10.09 2.35 16.52
C GLY A 91 11.22 1.76 15.69
N GLU A 92 11.79 0.64 16.10
CA GLU A 92 12.87 -0.03 15.37
C GLU A 92 12.29 -0.94 14.29
N VAL A 93 12.99 -1.00 13.14
CA VAL A 93 12.57 -1.84 12.02
C VAL A 93 12.86 -3.30 12.35
N GLN A 94 11.81 -4.09 12.40
CA GLN A 94 11.84 -5.53 12.56
C GLN A 94 11.43 -6.23 11.27
N THR A 95 11.75 -7.52 11.18
CA THR A 95 11.33 -8.37 10.06
C THR A 95 10.63 -9.62 10.57
N VAL A 96 9.74 -10.16 9.75
CA VAL A 96 9.01 -11.40 10.01
C VAL A 96 8.84 -12.17 8.72
N THR A 97 9.09 -13.48 8.73
CA THR A 97 8.92 -14.32 7.55
C THR A 97 7.50 -14.87 7.44
N VAL A 98 7.08 -15.26 6.23
CA VAL A 98 5.84 -16.03 6.02
C VAL A 98 5.80 -17.29 6.90
N SER A 99 6.93 -17.97 7.07
CA SER A 99 7.03 -19.14 7.95
C SER A 99 6.76 -18.78 9.42
N ASP A 100 7.27 -17.66 9.93
CA ASP A 100 7.04 -17.24 11.32
C ASP A 100 5.55 -16.99 11.60
N LEU A 101 4.84 -16.49 10.59
CA LEU A 101 3.39 -16.22 10.65
C LEU A 101 2.54 -17.48 10.55
N THR A 102 2.99 -18.50 9.80
CA THR A 102 2.09 -19.58 9.34
C THR A 102 2.48 -20.99 9.77
N LYS A 103 3.75 -21.25 10.12
CA LYS A 103 4.22 -22.60 10.48
C LYS A 103 3.53 -23.11 11.74
N ASN A 104 2.95 -24.31 11.66
CA ASN A 104 2.15 -24.94 12.73
C ASN A 104 1.01 -24.05 13.27
N LYS A 105 0.54 -23.10 12.47
CA LYS A 105 -0.49 -22.12 12.85
C LYS A 105 -1.59 -22.07 11.82
N LYS A 106 -2.78 -21.65 12.26
CA LYS A 106 -3.83 -21.16 11.38
C LYS A 106 -3.69 -19.64 11.29
N ALA A 107 -3.39 -19.13 10.11
CA ALA A 107 -3.08 -17.72 9.89
C ALA A 107 -3.98 -17.11 8.81
N ILE A 108 -4.47 -15.91 9.08
CA ILE A 108 -5.14 -15.06 8.10
C ILE A 108 -4.14 -14.01 7.63
N LEU A 109 -3.85 -14.02 6.34
CA LEU A 109 -3.15 -12.92 5.67
C LEU A 109 -4.15 -12.21 4.76
N PHE A 110 -4.29 -10.91 4.88
CA PHE A 110 -5.11 -10.13 3.97
C PHE A 110 -4.31 -8.95 3.46
N ALA A 111 -4.52 -8.55 2.21
CA ALA A 111 -3.82 -7.43 1.62
C ALA A 111 -4.76 -6.33 1.15
N VAL A 112 -4.20 -5.13 1.11
CA VAL A 112 -4.86 -3.93 0.64
C VAL A 112 -4.01 -3.23 -0.43
N PRO A 113 -4.64 -2.51 -1.38
CA PRO A 113 -3.88 -1.73 -2.35
C PRO A 113 -3.04 -0.59 -1.76
N GLY A 114 -3.38 -0.11 -0.57
CA GLY A 114 -2.56 0.92 0.06
C GLY A 114 -3.09 1.44 1.39
N ALA A 115 -2.15 1.78 2.27
CA ALA A 115 -2.39 2.55 3.48
C ALA A 115 -3.09 3.88 3.16
N PHE A 116 -3.90 4.37 4.09
CA PHE A 116 -4.66 5.63 3.98
C PHE A 116 -5.71 5.71 2.85
N THR A 117 -5.91 4.65 2.06
CA THR A 117 -6.95 4.65 1.01
C THR A 117 -8.34 4.35 1.58
N PRO A 118 -9.44 4.92 1.05
CA PRO A 118 -10.74 4.95 1.74
C PRO A 118 -11.29 3.58 2.16
N THR A 119 -11.47 2.64 1.23
CA THR A 119 -12.02 1.31 1.53
C THR A 119 -11.14 0.52 2.51
N CYS A 120 -9.83 0.69 2.42
CA CYS A 120 -8.86 -0.02 3.26
C CYS A 120 -8.92 0.49 4.71
N SER A 121 -8.95 1.82 4.88
CA SER A 121 -8.96 2.48 6.19
C SER A 121 -10.32 2.46 6.87
N GLN A 122 -11.43 2.48 6.10
CA GLN A 122 -12.78 2.63 6.66
C GLN A 122 -13.52 1.30 6.82
N LYS A 123 -13.10 0.24 6.11
CA LYS A 123 -13.83 -1.03 6.09
C LYS A 123 -12.93 -2.24 6.29
N HIS A 124 -11.92 -2.42 5.45
CA HIS A 124 -11.19 -3.70 5.40
C HIS A 124 -10.39 -3.97 6.68
N VAL A 125 -9.47 -3.08 7.07
CA VAL A 125 -8.69 -3.26 8.30
C VAL A 125 -9.57 -3.19 9.56
N PRO A 126 -10.47 -2.19 9.72
CA PRO A 126 -11.35 -2.14 10.89
C PRO A 126 -12.20 -3.40 11.07
N GLY A 127 -12.75 -3.97 10.00
CA GLY A 127 -13.53 -5.21 10.08
C GLY A 127 -12.73 -6.38 10.66
N PHE A 128 -11.47 -6.55 10.26
CA PHE A 128 -10.59 -7.56 10.86
C PHE A 128 -10.24 -7.29 12.32
N VAL A 129 -10.11 -6.02 12.72
CA VAL A 129 -9.88 -5.63 14.12
C VAL A 129 -11.11 -5.96 14.98
N GLU A 130 -12.30 -5.55 14.55
CA GLU A 130 -13.57 -5.80 15.22
C GLU A 130 -13.86 -7.30 15.39
N LYS A 131 -13.51 -8.10 14.38
CA LYS A 131 -13.72 -9.56 14.37
C LYS A 131 -12.56 -10.38 14.91
N SER A 132 -11.46 -9.74 15.32
CA SER A 132 -10.23 -10.43 15.72
C SER A 132 -10.44 -11.43 16.86
N ALA A 133 -11.25 -11.09 17.86
CA ALA A 133 -11.55 -11.99 18.99
C ALA A 133 -12.35 -13.23 18.55
N GLU A 134 -13.32 -13.04 17.65
CA GLU A 134 -14.15 -14.13 17.10
C GLU A 134 -13.31 -15.08 16.23
N LEU A 135 -12.45 -14.50 15.38
CA LEU A 135 -11.49 -15.25 14.57
C LEU A 135 -10.52 -16.05 15.44
N LYS A 136 -9.96 -15.44 16.50
CA LYS A 136 -9.08 -16.12 17.45
C LYS A 136 -9.81 -17.24 18.21
N ALA A 137 -11.07 -17.04 18.59
CA ALA A 137 -11.90 -18.08 19.21
C ALA A 137 -12.15 -19.29 18.29
N LYS A 138 -12.07 -19.11 16.96
CA LYS A 138 -12.09 -20.17 15.94
C LYS A 138 -10.72 -20.82 15.67
N GLY A 139 -9.73 -20.51 16.52
CA GLY A 139 -8.39 -21.09 16.46
C GLY A 139 -7.47 -20.41 15.44
N VAL A 140 -7.75 -19.18 15.01
CA VAL A 140 -6.80 -18.39 14.21
C VAL A 140 -5.73 -17.81 15.15
N ASP A 141 -4.47 -18.18 14.92
CA ASP A 141 -3.32 -17.74 15.72
C ASP A 141 -2.80 -16.36 15.29
N THR A 142 -2.92 -16.04 14.00
CA THR A 142 -2.30 -14.85 13.41
C THR A 142 -3.26 -14.17 12.44
N ILE A 143 -3.39 -12.84 12.55
CA ILE A 143 -4.13 -12.00 11.62
C ILE A 143 -3.18 -10.88 11.18
N ALA A 144 -2.87 -10.80 9.89
CA ALA A 144 -1.93 -9.82 9.35
C ALA A 144 -2.47 -9.13 8.10
N CYS A 145 -2.41 -7.80 8.11
CA CYS A 145 -2.62 -6.92 6.97
C CYS A 145 -1.29 -6.68 6.25
N ILE A 146 -1.25 -6.90 4.94
CA ILE A 146 -0.08 -6.68 4.08
C ILE A 146 -0.37 -5.54 3.09
N SER A 147 0.60 -4.67 2.87
CA SER A 147 0.58 -3.67 1.79
C SER A 147 1.99 -3.46 1.26
N VAL A 148 2.10 -3.00 0.01
CA VAL A 148 3.39 -2.61 -0.59
C VAL A 148 3.90 -1.24 -0.15
N ASN A 149 3.24 -0.63 0.84
CA ASN A 149 3.78 0.55 1.52
C ASN A 149 4.96 0.14 2.40
N ASP A 150 5.92 1.04 2.58
CA ASP A 150 7.04 0.83 3.50
C ASP A 150 6.59 0.75 4.96
N ALA A 151 7.47 0.20 5.82
CA ALA A 151 7.16 -0.06 7.22
C ALA A 151 6.83 1.21 8.01
N PHE A 152 7.40 2.36 7.65
CA PHE A 152 7.15 3.62 8.35
C PHE A 152 5.72 4.12 8.07
N VAL A 153 5.30 4.06 6.81
CA VAL A 153 3.92 4.36 6.41
C VAL A 153 2.95 3.38 7.07
N MET A 154 3.25 2.08 7.06
CA MET A 154 2.41 1.07 7.72
C MET A 154 2.30 1.29 9.23
N SER A 155 3.39 1.71 9.90
CA SER A 155 3.38 2.06 11.33
C SER A 155 2.54 3.31 11.63
N ALA A 156 2.68 4.37 10.82
CA ALA A 156 1.86 5.57 10.96
C ALA A 156 0.38 5.26 10.73
N TRP A 157 0.06 4.45 9.73
CA TRP A 157 -1.31 4.03 9.43
C TRP A 157 -1.91 3.16 10.55
N LYS A 158 -1.11 2.25 11.13
CA LYS A 158 -1.51 1.46 12.32
C LYS A 158 -1.96 2.36 13.46
N LYS A 159 -1.17 3.40 13.75
CA LYS A 159 -1.46 4.39 14.81
C LYS A 159 -2.72 5.20 14.50
N ASP A 160 -2.88 5.65 13.26
CA ASP A 160 -4.06 6.41 12.81
C ASP A 160 -5.36 5.60 12.97
N LEU A 161 -5.31 4.32 12.59
CA LEU A 161 -6.43 3.38 12.75
C LEU A 161 -6.64 2.90 14.19
N LYS A 162 -5.74 3.24 15.13
CA LYS A 162 -5.76 2.79 16.53
C LYS A 162 -5.76 1.27 16.68
N VAL A 163 -5.04 0.58 15.80
CA VAL A 163 -4.88 -0.88 15.86
C VAL A 163 -3.77 -1.21 16.87
N ASN A 164 -4.03 -2.13 17.79
CA ASN A 164 -3.08 -2.60 18.78
C ASN A 164 -2.53 -3.97 18.35
N ASP A 165 -2.88 -5.03 19.08
CA ASP A 165 -2.40 -6.41 18.89
C ASP A 165 -3.46 -7.31 18.23
N GLU A 166 -4.58 -6.73 17.79
CA GLU A 166 -5.64 -7.42 17.07
C GLU A 166 -5.17 -7.89 15.70
N VAL A 167 -4.44 -7.02 14.99
CA VAL A 167 -3.95 -7.25 13.62
C VAL A 167 -2.52 -6.71 13.47
N LEU A 168 -1.64 -7.51 12.89
CA LEU A 168 -0.30 -7.07 12.48
C LEU A 168 -0.40 -6.27 11.18
N LEU A 169 0.22 -5.08 11.10
CA LEU A 169 0.33 -4.32 9.86
C LEU A 169 1.76 -4.47 9.34
N LEU A 170 1.90 -5.15 8.20
CA LEU A 170 3.17 -5.60 7.65
C LEU A 170 3.44 -4.94 6.30
N SER A 171 4.69 -4.53 6.10
CA SER A 171 5.18 -3.93 4.86
C SER A 171 5.79 -5.00 3.97
N ASP A 172 5.24 -5.12 2.77
CA ASP A 172 5.84 -5.77 1.59
C ASP A 172 6.42 -4.67 0.68
N GLY A 173 7.28 -3.80 1.22
CA GLY A 173 7.69 -2.55 0.56
C GLY A 173 8.34 -2.71 -0.83
N ASN A 174 8.89 -3.89 -1.15
CA ASN A 174 9.43 -4.21 -2.48
C ASN A 174 8.42 -4.93 -3.39
N GLY A 175 7.25 -5.33 -2.86
CA GLY A 175 6.25 -6.13 -3.55
C GLY A 175 6.70 -7.56 -3.83
N ASP A 176 7.69 -8.08 -3.09
CA ASP A 176 8.30 -9.39 -3.37
C ASP A 176 7.31 -10.51 -3.10
N PHE A 177 6.59 -10.45 -1.99
CA PHE A 177 5.53 -11.42 -1.69
C PHE A 177 4.37 -11.28 -2.68
N THR A 178 3.90 -10.04 -2.90
CA THR A 178 2.79 -9.72 -3.81
C THR A 178 3.03 -10.27 -5.22
N ARG A 179 4.24 -10.11 -5.75
CA ARG A 179 4.65 -10.64 -7.05
C ARG A 179 4.82 -12.15 -7.04
N ALA A 180 5.42 -12.71 -5.97
CA ALA A 180 5.63 -14.14 -5.85
C ALA A 180 4.33 -14.96 -5.82
N ILE A 181 3.22 -14.37 -5.37
CA ILE A 181 1.89 -15.01 -5.39
C ILE A 181 1.02 -14.57 -6.58
N GLY A 182 1.56 -13.76 -7.50
CA GLY A 182 0.88 -13.34 -8.73
C GLY A 182 -0.35 -12.47 -8.50
N VAL A 183 -0.31 -11.54 -7.54
CA VAL A 183 -1.43 -10.64 -7.21
C VAL A 183 -1.06 -9.16 -7.31
N GLU A 184 -0.15 -8.81 -8.22
CA GLU A 184 0.16 -7.42 -8.55
C GLU A 184 -1.05 -6.74 -9.23
N LEU A 185 -1.21 -5.44 -8.97
CA LEU A 185 -2.22 -4.56 -9.53
C LEU A 185 -1.54 -3.26 -9.98
N ASP A 186 -1.43 -3.05 -11.29
CA ASP A 186 -0.90 -1.80 -11.82
C ASP A 186 -1.99 -0.72 -11.87
N LEU A 187 -1.79 0.35 -11.10
CA LEU A 187 -2.67 1.52 -11.04
C LEU A 187 -1.95 2.79 -11.53
N SER A 188 -0.88 2.65 -12.31
CA SER A 188 -0.12 3.77 -12.88
C SER A 188 -0.94 4.59 -13.88
N ASP A 189 -1.95 3.98 -14.52
CA ASP A 189 -2.85 4.63 -15.47
C ASP A 189 -4.00 5.40 -14.81
N LYS A 190 -4.18 5.27 -13.48
CA LYS A 190 -5.28 5.92 -12.76
C LYS A 190 -4.88 7.32 -12.32
N PRO A 191 -5.80 8.31 -12.38
CA PRO A 191 -5.52 9.70 -11.96
C PRO A 191 -5.02 9.84 -10.52
N VAL A 192 -5.34 8.87 -9.65
CA VAL A 192 -4.90 8.83 -8.25
C VAL A 192 -3.40 8.57 -8.10
N GLY A 193 -2.73 8.00 -9.11
CA GLY A 193 -1.27 7.82 -9.15
C GLY A 193 -0.74 6.94 -8.02
N LEU A 194 -1.04 5.63 -8.06
CA LEU A 194 -0.59 4.69 -7.02
C LEU A 194 0.58 3.80 -7.45
N GLY A 195 0.81 3.62 -8.75
CA GLY A 195 1.80 2.68 -9.27
C GLY A 195 1.36 1.22 -9.08
N VAL A 196 2.33 0.30 -9.05
CA VAL A 196 2.08 -1.13 -8.82
C VAL A 196 1.79 -1.39 -7.35
N ARG A 197 0.68 -2.06 -7.06
CA ARG A 197 0.18 -2.40 -5.71
C ARG A 197 -0.15 -3.88 -5.58
N SER A 198 -0.49 -4.31 -4.37
CA SER A 198 -1.15 -5.60 -4.15
C SER A 198 -2.63 -5.51 -4.48
N ARG A 199 -3.19 -6.53 -5.12
CA ARG A 199 -4.64 -6.70 -5.18
C ARG A 199 -5.20 -6.86 -3.77
N ARG A 200 -6.47 -6.52 -3.60
CA ARG A 200 -7.17 -6.82 -2.35
C ARG A 200 -7.47 -8.32 -2.30
N TYR A 201 -7.15 -8.94 -1.18
CA TYR A 201 -7.58 -10.31 -0.88
C TYR A 201 -7.64 -10.57 0.62
N SER A 202 -8.27 -11.68 0.98
CA SER A 202 -8.04 -12.35 2.25
C SER A 202 -7.76 -13.83 1.97
N LEU A 203 -6.77 -14.38 2.68
CA LEU A 203 -6.40 -15.79 2.56
C LEU A 203 -6.26 -16.41 3.95
N LEU A 204 -6.74 -17.65 4.08
CA LEU A 204 -6.51 -18.50 5.23
C LEU A 204 -5.43 -19.51 4.87
N ALA A 205 -4.38 -19.59 5.66
CA ALA A 205 -3.33 -20.59 5.53
C ALA A 205 -3.21 -21.42 6.81
N GLU A 206 -2.97 -22.71 6.64
CA GLU A 206 -2.66 -23.64 7.72
C GLU A 206 -1.32 -24.32 7.42
N ASP A 207 -0.36 -24.16 8.33
CA ASP A 207 1.02 -24.61 8.14
C ASP A 207 1.64 -24.14 6.80
N GLY A 208 1.35 -22.88 6.46
CA GLY A 208 1.80 -22.25 5.22
C GLY A 208 1.09 -22.72 3.94
N VAL A 209 0.09 -23.62 4.03
CA VAL A 209 -0.70 -24.07 2.88
C VAL A 209 -2.01 -23.28 2.81
N VAL A 210 -2.31 -22.70 1.65
CA VAL A 210 -3.54 -21.94 1.41
C VAL A 210 -4.75 -22.86 1.47
N LYS A 211 -5.70 -22.55 2.35
CA LYS A 211 -6.97 -23.27 2.52
C LYS A 211 -8.15 -22.50 1.94
N VAL A 212 -8.09 -21.18 1.99
CA VAL A 212 -9.10 -20.28 1.44
C VAL A 212 -8.38 -19.12 0.78
N LEU A 213 -8.87 -18.68 -0.38
CA LEU A 213 -8.42 -17.48 -1.06
C LEU A 213 -9.63 -16.71 -1.58
N ASN A 214 -9.86 -15.52 -1.04
CA ASN A 214 -10.85 -14.57 -1.51
C ASN A 214 -10.11 -13.42 -2.18
N LEU A 215 -9.94 -13.51 -3.50
CA LEU A 215 -9.20 -12.54 -4.30
C LEU A 215 -10.17 -11.60 -5.04
N GLU A 216 -9.96 -10.30 -4.87
CA GLU A 216 -10.81 -9.28 -5.48
C GLU A 216 -10.25 -8.82 -6.84
N GLU A 217 -11.15 -8.39 -7.71
CA GLU A 217 -10.80 -7.74 -8.98
C GLU A 217 -10.70 -6.23 -8.80
N GLY A 218 -9.58 -5.65 -9.28
CA GLY A 218 -9.33 -4.21 -9.20
C GLY A 218 -9.44 -3.65 -7.77
N GLY A 219 -10.28 -2.62 -7.60
CA GLY A 219 -10.49 -1.93 -6.32
C GLY A 219 -11.63 -2.47 -5.46
N ALA A 220 -12.22 -3.61 -5.83
CA ALA A 220 -13.41 -4.17 -5.18
C ALA A 220 -13.17 -4.60 -3.72
N PHE A 221 -14.26 -4.76 -2.98
CA PHE A 221 -14.32 -5.31 -1.62
C PHE A 221 -15.69 -5.96 -1.43
N THR A 222 -15.79 -7.22 -1.84
CA THR A 222 -17.03 -7.99 -1.99
C THR A 222 -17.02 -9.32 -1.25
N ASN A 223 -15.88 -10.00 -1.18
CA ASN A 223 -15.74 -11.32 -0.57
C ASN A 223 -14.47 -11.47 0.29
N SER A 224 -13.64 -10.44 0.39
CA SER A 224 -12.41 -10.49 1.18
C SER A 224 -12.58 -10.08 2.66
N SER A 225 -13.81 -9.97 3.18
CA SER A 225 -14.05 -9.47 4.54
C SER A 225 -13.69 -10.50 5.63
N ALA A 226 -13.63 -10.04 6.89
CA ALA A 226 -13.46 -10.92 8.04
C ALA A 226 -14.67 -11.84 8.22
N GLU A 227 -15.88 -11.34 7.94
CA GLU A 227 -17.13 -12.08 7.96
C GLU A 227 -17.12 -13.23 6.95
N ASP A 228 -16.53 -13.02 5.77
CA ASP A 228 -16.43 -14.07 4.76
C ASP A 228 -15.52 -15.21 5.21
N LEU A 229 -14.43 -14.89 5.92
CA LEU A 229 -13.58 -15.93 6.53
C LEU A 229 -14.26 -16.61 7.71
N LEU A 230 -15.02 -15.90 8.54
CA LEU A 230 -15.77 -16.52 9.65
C LEU A 230 -16.76 -17.59 9.19
N LYS A 231 -17.37 -17.42 8.00
CA LYS A 231 -18.31 -18.41 7.44
C LYS A 231 -17.67 -19.75 7.09
N VAL A 232 -16.35 -19.80 6.92
CA VAL A 232 -15.60 -20.99 6.49
C VAL A 232 -14.67 -21.55 7.57
N LEU A 233 -14.72 -20.99 8.79
CA LEU A 233 -13.89 -21.36 9.95
C LEU A 233 -14.59 -22.23 11.00
#